data_AF-A0A2M7L5I3-F1
#
_entry.id   AF-A0A2M7L5I3-F1
#
_cell.length_a   1.000
_cell.length_b   1.000
_cell.length_c   1.000
_cell.angle_alpha   90.00
_cell.angle_beta   90.00
_cell.angle_gamma   90.00
#
_symmetry.space_group_name_H-M   'P 1'
#
loop_
_entity.id
_entity.type
_entity.pdbx_description
1 polymer ?
#
loop_
_entity_poly.entity_id
_entity_poly.type
_entity_poly.pdbx_seq_one_letter_code
_entity_poly.pdbx_strand_id
1 'polypeptide(L)'
;PNLICYCRNNHFCNQWLLMILMRLPCFNYATGLTMTNSKFNALFGGLPRQPEAKLTQREMDIAASIQKVTEEVVLRLARTIKLELGVDHLCMAGGVALNCVANGELVRAGIFDDIWIQPAAGDAGGAVGAALSVWHQYMEKPRTANPHDGMQGSYLGCRYGDDEIETYLTSVNASWQRMDDQALMPHLAQLLDQGCVIGWMQGRMEFGPRALGARSILGDARNMQMQSVMNLKIKYRESFRPFAPIVKAERVADYFEHEGESPYMLIVAPVKKAIRRTMTEEQEQLFGLDKLNVARSELPAITHVDYSARLQTVHQQTNPRLSHLLEAFDTLTGCGVLVNTSFNVRGEPIVNSPEDAYRCFMRTEMDYLVIENYLLAMVDQPPWEKSNDWQREFELD
;
A
#
# COMPACT_ATOMS: atom_id res chain seq x y z
N PRO A 1 -18.22 18.29 -26.88
CA PRO A 1 -18.96 17.12 -27.42
C PRO A 1 -18.11 15.85 -27.28
N ASN A 2 -18.20 15.00 -26.26
CA ASN A 2 -19.35 14.56 -25.48
C ASN A 2 -18.90 14.25 -24.03
N LEU A 3 -19.45 14.95 -23.04
CA LEU A 3 -19.56 14.44 -21.68
C LEU A 3 -21.02 14.02 -21.51
N ILE A 4 -21.31 12.73 -21.62
CA ILE A 4 -22.64 12.23 -21.29
C ILE A 4 -22.63 11.89 -19.80
N CYS A 5 -22.94 12.89 -18.97
CA CYS A 5 -23.32 12.67 -17.57
C CYS A 5 -24.84 12.57 -17.50
N TYR A 6 -25.36 11.34 -17.38
CA TYR A 6 -26.74 11.13 -16.96
C TYR A 6 -26.83 11.26 -15.44
N CYS A 7 -27.16 12.45 -14.94
CA CYS A 7 -27.66 12.64 -13.58
C CYS A 7 -28.85 13.61 -13.60
N ARG A 8 -30.05 13.08 -13.37
CA ARG A 8 -31.29 13.84 -13.16
C ARG A 8 -31.26 14.52 -11.79
N ASN A 9 -30.54 15.64 -11.65
CA ASN A 9 -30.84 16.72 -10.70
C ASN A 9 -29.89 17.90 -10.92
N ASN A 10 -30.42 18.97 -11.53
CA ASN A 10 -29.70 20.08 -12.18
C ASN A 10 -29.09 21.14 -11.23
N HIS A 11 -29.15 20.98 -9.91
CA HIS A 11 -28.62 21.99 -8.97
C HIS A 11 -27.22 21.69 -8.44
N PHE A 12 -26.86 20.42 -8.23
CA PHE A 12 -25.53 20.07 -7.71
C PHE A 12 -24.42 20.14 -8.77
N CYS A 13 -24.72 19.80 -10.03
CA CYS A 13 -23.75 19.82 -11.12
C CYS A 13 -23.30 21.27 -11.46
N ASN A 14 -24.20 22.24 -11.31
CA ASN A 14 -23.91 23.65 -11.59
C ASN A 14 -23.00 24.31 -10.54
N GLN A 15 -23.06 23.91 -9.26
CA GLN A 15 -22.13 24.43 -8.24
C GLN A 15 -20.71 23.87 -8.39
N TRP A 16 -20.58 22.59 -8.78
CA TRP A 16 -19.29 21.97 -9.10
C TRP A 16 -18.66 22.58 -10.35
N LEU A 17 -19.45 22.77 -11.41
CA LEU A 17 -18.98 23.52 -12.59
C LEU A 17 -18.61 24.95 -12.19
N LEU A 18 -19.38 25.65 -11.37
CA LEU A 18 -19.06 27.02 -10.94
C LEU A 18 -17.78 27.11 -10.10
N MET A 19 -17.51 26.16 -9.19
CA MET A 19 -16.27 26.14 -8.40
C MET A 19 -15.05 25.84 -9.26
N ILE A 20 -15.17 24.92 -10.21
CA ILE A 20 -14.15 24.65 -11.23
C ILE A 20 -13.95 25.90 -12.09
N LEU A 21 -15.04 26.52 -12.57
CA LEU A 21 -15.02 27.76 -13.38
C LEU A 21 -14.39 28.93 -12.65
N MET A 22 -14.61 29.09 -11.34
CA MET A 22 -14.06 30.17 -10.53
C MET A 22 -12.55 30.06 -10.30
N ARG A 23 -11.93 28.88 -10.48
CA ARG A 23 -10.48 28.68 -10.32
C ARG A 23 -9.77 28.12 -11.57
N LEU A 24 -10.48 27.92 -12.69
CA LEU A 24 -9.90 27.59 -14.00
C LEU A 24 -8.67 28.41 -14.39
N PRO A 25 -8.56 29.72 -14.08
CA PRO A 25 -7.38 30.49 -14.43
C PRO A 25 -6.08 29.95 -13.82
N CYS A 26 -6.13 29.17 -12.74
CA CYS A 26 -4.96 28.55 -12.10
C CYS A 26 -4.56 27.20 -12.71
N PHE A 27 -5.38 26.62 -13.59
CA PHE A 27 -5.14 25.31 -14.17
C PHE A 27 -4.91 25.41 -15.68
N ASN A 28 -3.94 24.64 -16.19
CA ASN A 28 -3.56 24.66 -17.61
C ASN A 28 -4.22 23.54 -18.43
N TYR A 29 -5.15 22.78 -17.83
CA TYR A 29 -5.76 21.56 -18.38
C TYR A 29 -6.24 21.66 -19.84
N ALA A 30 -6.72 22.83 -20.26
CA ALA A 30 -7.25 23.03 -21.62
C ALA A 30 -6.19 23.42 -22.68
N THR A 31 -4.97 23.79 -22.29
CA THR A 31 -4.01 24.48 -23.20
C THR A 31 -2.54 24.12 -23.01
N GLY A 32 -2.18 23.28 -22.02
CA GLY A 32 -0.79 22.93 -21.75
C GLY A 32 -0.58 21.49 -21.28
N LEU A 33 0.68 21.10 -21.15
CA LEU A 33 1.11 19.77 -20.69
C LEU A 33 1.25 19.68 -19.15
N THR A 34 0.95 20.77 -18.43
CA THR A 34 1.04 20.83 -16.97
C THR A 34 -0.33 21.01 -16.34
N MET A 35 -0.54 20.45 -15.14
CA MET A 35 -1.78 20.64 -14.40
C MET A 35 -1.94 22.08 -13.90
N THR A 36 -0.86 22.67 -13.38
CA THR A 36 -0.85 24.00 -12.74
C THR A 36 -0.13 25.04 -13.59
N ASN A 37 -0.30 26.32 -13.24
CA ASN A 37 0.32 27.45 -13.94
C ASN A 37 0.84 28.53 -13.00
N SER A 38 1.34 29.64 -13.54
CA SER A 38 1.91 30.73 -12.75
C SER A 38 0.94 31.37 -11.74
N LYS A 39 -0.37 31.37 -12.02
CA LYS A 39 -1.38 31.85 -11.06
C LYS A 39 -1.54 30.89 -9.89
N PHE A 40 -1.49 29.58 -10.14
CA PHE A 40 -1.43 28.58 -9.08
C PHE A 40 -0.16 28.76 -8.23
N ASN A 41 0.98 28.96 -8.87
CA ASN A 41 2.24 29.18 -8.19
C ASN A 41 2.17 30.41 -7.26
N ALA A 42 1.61 31.53 -7.75
CA ALA A 42 1.41 32.72 -6.94
C ALA A 42 0.46 32.46 -5.75
N LEU A 43 -0.65 31.74 -5.97
CA LEU A 43 -1.63 31.40 -4.93
C LEU A 43 -1.01 30.54 -3.81
N PHE A 44 -0.13 29.63 -4.16
CA PHE A 44 0.53 28.72 -3.21
C PHE A 44 1.93 29.21 -2.78
N GLY A 45 2.30 30.46 -3.06
CA GLY A 45 3.50 31.09 -2.54
C GLY A 45 4.83 30.70 -3.21
N GLY A 46 4.82 30.31 -4.49
CA GLY A 46 6.01 30.02 -5.27
C GLY A 46 5.85 28.91 -6.31
N LEU A 47 6.94 28.63 -7.05
CA LEU A 47 6.96 27.57 -8.07
C LEU A 47 6.78 26.16 -7.46
N PRO A 48 6.38 25.16 -8.28
CA PRO A 48 6.44 23.76 -7.89
C PRO A 48 7.86 23.38 -7.48
N ARG A 49 7.96 22.52 -6.46
CA ARG A 49 9.25 21.97 -6.02
C ARG A 49 9.85 21.17 -7.19
N GLN A 50 11.13 21.38 -7.47
CA GLN A 50 11.86 20.51 -8.39
C GLN A 50 12.01 19.10 -7.79
N PRO A 51 11.96 18.03 -8.59
CA PRO A 51 12.25 16.69 -8.12
C PRO A 51 13.55 16.65 -7.30
N GLU A 52 13.56 15.84 -6.24
CA GLU A 52 14.72 15.66 -5.34
C GLU A 52 15.23 16.89 -4.56
N ALA A 53 14.69 18.10 -4.79
CA ALA A 53 15.01 19.25 -3.96
C ALA A 53 14.55 19.04 -2.51
N LYS A 54 15.26 19.62 -1.55
CA LYS A 54 14.95 19.50 -0.11
C LYS A 54 13.51 19.95 0.18
N LEU A 55 12.77 19.12 0.92
CA LEU A 55 11.43 19.46 1.40
C LEU A 55 11.51 20.62 2.41
N THR A 56 10.69 21.65 2.20
CA THR A 56 10.55 22.79 3.13
C THR A 56 9.20 22.73 3.86
N GLN A 57 9.03 23.58 4.88
CA GLN A 57 7.77 23.69 5.61
C GLN A 57 6.59 24.01 4.68
N ARG A 58 6.82 24.81 3.63
CA ARG A 58 5.79 25.16 2.65
C ARG A 58 5.20 23.93 1.96
N GLU A 59 6.05 23.01 1.49
CA GLU A 59 5.55 21.80 0.81
C GLU A 59 4.83 20.86 1.79
N MET A 60 5.32 20.78 3.03
CA MET A 60 4.67 20.00 4.09
C MET A 60 3.29 20.57 4.45
N ASP A 61 3.17 21.89 4.61
CA ASP A 61 1.91 22.57 4.93
C ASP A 61 0.89 22.43 3.79
N ILE A 62 1.34 22.55 2.54
CA ILE A 62 0.48 22.35 1.36
C ILE A 62 -0.04 20.91 1.33
N ALA A 63 0.84 19.92 1.51
CA ALA A 63 0.46 18.51 1.51
C ALA A 63 -0.54 18.19 2.64
N ALA A 64 -0.25 18.65 3.87
CA ALA A 64 -1.14 18.47 5.02
C ALA A 64 -2.49 19.15 4.81
N SER A 65 -2.51 20.36 4.26
CA SER A 65 -3.74 21.11 4.00
C SER A 65 -4.61 20.42 2.95
N ILE A 66 -4.03 19.96 1.85
CA ILE A 66 -4.76 19.23 0.79
C ILE A 66 -5.34 17.92 1.36
N GLN A 67 -4.55 17.19 2.15
CA GLN A 67 -5.02 15.99 2.81
C GLN A 67 -6.21 16.29 3.73
N LYS A 68 -6.13 17.34 4.56
CA LYS A 68 -7.20 17.71 5.47
C LYS A 68 -8.49 18.12 4.78
N VAL A 69 -8.38 18.91 3.71
CA VAL A 69 -9.52 19.32 2.88
C VAL A 69 -10.13 18.09 2.19
N THR A 70 -9.31 17.14 1.74
CA THR A 70 -9.80 15.90 1.13
C THR A 70 -10.63 15.08 2.11
N GLU A 71 -10.17 14.91 3.35
CA GLU A 71 -10.94 14.26 4.43
C GLU A 71 -12.28 14.94 4.66
N GLU A 72 -12.29 16.28 4.78
CA GLU A 72 -13.49 17.06 5.02
C GLU A 72 -14.52 16.90 3.89
N VAL A 73 -14.05 16.95 2.63
CA VAL A 73 -14.90 16.77 1.45
C VAL A 73 -15.47 15.35 1.40
N VAL A 74 -14.66 14.32 1.63
CA VAL A 74 -15.12 12.92 1.66
C VAL A 74 -16.19 12.73 2.73
N LEU A 75 -15.97 13.23 3.95
CA LEU A 75 -16.96 13.14 5.03
C LEU A 75 -18.26 13.89 4.72
N ARG A 76 -18.17 15.06 4.06
CA ARG A 76 -19.36 15.81 3.62
C ARG A 76 -20.15 15.02 2.59
N LEU A 77 -19.49 14.47 1.58
CA LEU A 77 -20.13 13.64 0.55
C LEU A 77 -20.79 12.40 1.18
N ALA A 78 -20.10 11.73 2.10
CA ALA A 78 -20.65 10.59 2.84
C ALA A 78 -21.92 10.95 3.62
N ARG A 79 -21.92 12.05 4.37
CA ARG A 79 -23.11 12.53 5.10
C ARG A 79 -24.26 12.90 4.17
N THR A 80 -23.97 13.54 3.03
CA THR A 80 -24.98 13.83 2.02
C THR A 80 -25.57 12.55 1.45
N ILE A 81 -24.76 11.55 1.13
CA ILE A 81 -25.23 10.24 0.64
C ILE A 81 -26.15 9.57 1.68
N LYS A 82 -25.74 9.54 2.95
CA LYS A 82 -26.54 8.96 4.04
C LYS A 82 -27.88 9.70 4.20
N LEU A 83 -27.87 11.03 4.14
CA LEU A 83 -29.07 11.86 4.27
C LEU A 83 -30.04 11.68 3.09
N GLU A 84 -29.53 11.69 1.86
CA GLU A 84 -30.34 11.67 0.64
C GLU A 84 -30.87 10.26 0.32
N LEU A 85 -30.10 9.21 0.61
CA LEU A 85 -30.43 7.84 0.20
C LEU A 85 -30.86 6.93 1.37
N GLY A 86 -30.55 7.29 2.62
CA GLY A 86 -30.90 6.48 3.79
C GLY A 86 -30.26 5.09 3.81
N VAL A 87 -29.12 4.90 3.15
CA VAL A 87 -28.43 3.59 3.02
C VAL A 87 -27.43 3.36 4.14
N ASP A 88 -27.23 2.10 4.53
CA ASP A 88 -26.34 1.71 5.63
C ASP A 88 -24.94 1.28 5.18
N HIS A 89 -24.76 0.95 3.91
CA HIS A 89 -23.48 0.49 3.36
C HIS A 89 -23.02 1.38 2.21
N LEU A 90 -21.71 1.66 2.16
CA LEU A 90 -21.09 2.47 1.10
C LEU A 90 -20.09 1.66 0.29
N CYS A 91 -20.23 1.65 -1.02
CA CYS A 91 -19.20 1.14 -1.94
C CYS A 91 -18.42 2.31 -2.56
N MET A 92 -17.10 2.20 -2.58
CA MET A 92 -16.19 3.25 -3.05
C MET A 92 -15.25 2.76 -4.15
N ALA A 93 -15.10 3.59 -5.19
CA ALA A 93 -14.12 3.46 -6.26
C ALA A 93 -13.69 4.86 -6.75
N GLY A 94 -12.79 4.92 -7.72
CA GLY A 94 -12.13 6.15 -8.18
C GLY A 94 -10.81 6.39 -7.44
N GLY A 95 -9.86 7.09 -8.09
CA GLY A 95 -8.49 7.26 -7.55
C GLY A 95 -8.42 7.84 -6.13
N VAL A 96 -9.37 8.72 -5.76
CA VAL A 96 -9.46 9.29 -4.40
C VAL A 96 -9.77 8.21 -3.34
N ALA A 97 -10.47 7.15 -3.70
CA ALA A 97 -10.78 6.04 -2.79
C ALA A 97 -9.54 5.22 -2.39
N LEU A 98 -8.39 5.42 -3.05
CA LEU A 98 -7.10 4.86 -2.61
C LEU A 98 -6.46 5.67 -1.47
N ASN A 99 -7.04 6.80 -1.07
CA ASN A 99 -6.60 7.61 0.06
C ASN A 99 -7.00 6.94 1.38
N CYS A 100 -6.13 6.07 1.88
CA CYS A 100 -6.35 5.30 3.10
C CYS A 100 -6.50 6.14 4.37
N VAL A 101 -6.00 7.38 4.38
CA VAL A 101 -6.16 8.29 5.52
C VAL A 101 -7.60 8.79 5.57
N ALA A 102 -8.13 9.26 4.43
CA ALA A 102 -9.53 9.68 4.31
C ALA A 102 -10.50 8.51 4.56
N ASN A 103 -10.18 7.31 4.09
CA ASN A 103 -10.96 6.11 4.36
C ASN A 103 -10.97 5.78 5.86
N GLY A 104 -9.83 5.90 6.55
CA GLY A 104 -9.76 5.69 8.00
C GLY A 104 -10.61 6.68 8.79
N GLU A 105 -10.61 7.96 8.40
CA GLU A 105 -11.51 8.97 8.99
C GLU A 105 -12.99 8.64 8.74
N LEU A 106 -13.33 8.16 7.54
CA LEU A 106 -14.70 7.78 7.18
C LEU A 106 -15.20 6.58 8.02
N VAL A 107 -14.38 5.55 8.20
CA VAL A 107 -14.69 4.41 9.07
C VAL A 107 -14.94 4.88 10.50
N ARG A 108 -14.03 5.70 11.06
CA ARG A 108 -14.15 6.23 12.42
C ARG A 108 -15.38 7.12 12.61
N ALA A 109 -15.83 7.80 11.56
CA ALA A 109 -17.01 8.66 11.63
C ALA A 109 -18.31 7.86 11.81
N GLY A 110 -18.33 6.55 11.56
CA GLY A 110 -19.49 5.69 11.79
C GLY A 110 -20.75 6.13 11.03
N ILE A 111 -20.58 6.74 9.85
CA ILE A 111 -21.70 7.22 9.03
C ILE A 111 -22.46 6.05 8.38
N PHE A 112 -21.73 4.98 8.08
CA PHE A 112 -22.20 3.74 7.48
C PHE A 112 -21.83 2.59 8.42
N ASP A 113 -22.63 1.52 8.39
CA ASP A 113 -22.38 0.30 9.15
C ASP A 113 -21.16 -0.45 8.60
N ASP A 114 -20.95 -0.37 7.27
CA ASP A 114 -19.77 -0.90 6.62
C ASP A 114 -19.44 -0.12 5.33
N ILE A 115 -18.16 -0.13 4.96
CA ILE A 115 -17.67 0.43 3.71
C ILE A 115 -16.86 -0.61 2.94
N TRP A 116 -17.15 -0.74 1.64
CA TRP A 116 -16.36 -1.56 0.74
C TRP A 116 -15.60 -0.67 -0.23
N ILE A 117 -14.27 -0.82 -0.28
CA ILE A 117 -13.40 -0.03 -1.14
C ILE A 117 -12.70 -0.96 -2.13
N GLN A 118 -12.81 -0.65 -3.42
CA GLN A 118 -12.20 -1.47 -4.45
C GLN A 118 -10.65 -1.41 -4.35
N PRO A 119 -9.91 -2.54 -4.27
CA PRO A 119 -8.43 -2.55 -4.13
C PRO A 119 -7.63 -1.86 -5.24
N ALA A 120 -8.06 -2.01 -6.49
CA ALA A 120 -7.66 -1.28 -7.68
C ALA A 120 -8.65 -0.15 -8.03
N ALA A 121 -9.08 0.66 -7.05
CA ALA A 121 -10.09 1.71 -7.24
C ALA A 121 -9.75 2.79 -8.29
N GLY A 122 -8.49 2.94 -8.68
CA GLY A 122 -8.10 3.83 -9.78
C GLY A 122 -8.56 3.32 -11.15
N ASP A 123 -8.03 3.93 -12.22
CA ASP A 123 -8.45 3.64 -13.60
C ASP A 123 -8.25 2.17 -14.01
N ALA A 124 -7.27 1.49 -13.40
CA ALA A 124 -7.03 0.06 -13.61
C ALA A 124 -8.29 -0.80 -13.30
N GLY A 125 -9.06 -0.45 -12.26
CA GLY A 125 -10.31 -1.15 -11.91
C GLY A 125 -11.44 -0.93 -12.91
N GLY A 126 -11.32 0.06 -13.81
CA GLY A 126 -12.32 0.37 -14.82
C GLY A 126 -12.62 -0.80 -15.76
N ALA A 127 -11.62 -1.63 -16.07
CA ALA A 127 -11.81 -2.82 -16.90
C ALA A 127 -12.79 -3.83 -16.27
N VAL A 128 -12.66 -4.06 -14.95
CA VAL A 128 -13.58 -4.93 -14.20
C VAL A 128 -14.97 -4.31 -14.14
N GLY A 129 -15.06 -3.01 -13.88
CA GLY A 129 -16.33 -2.27 -13.87
C GLY A 129 -17.07 -2.35 -15.20
N ALA A 130 -16.35 -2.20 -16.32
CA ALA A 130 -16.91 -2.30 -17.67
C ALA A 130 -17.44 -3.72 -17.96
N ALA A 131 -16.67 -4.75 -17.63
CA ALA A 131 -17.08 -6.15 -17.81
C ALA A 131 -18.34 -6.48 -16.98
N LEU A 132 -18.38 -6.06 -15.71
CA LEU A 132 -19.53 -6.27 -14.83
C LEU A 132 -20.77 -5.49 -15.28
N SER A 133 -20.59 -4.26 -15.80
CA SER A 133 -21.68 -3.46 -16.36
C SER A 133 -22.30 -4.17 -17.57
N VAL A 134 -21.50 -4.63 -18.53
CA VAL A 134 -22.01 -5.38 -19.69
C VAL A 134 -22.71 -6.66 -19.24
N TRP A 135 -22.08 -7.45 -18.37
CA TRP A 135 -22.63 -8.74 -17.95
C TRP A 135 -23.96 -8.61 -17.20
N HIS A 136 -24.05 -7.70 -16.24
CA HIS A 136 -25.23 -7.61 -15.37
C HIS A 136 -26.28 -6.61 -15.82
N GLN A 137 -25.90 -5.57 -16.56
CA GLN A 137 -26.85 -4.53 -16.99
C GLN A 137 -27.28 -4.72 -18.45
N TYR A 138 -26.36 -5.08 -19.34
CA TYR A 138 -26.67 -5.24 -20.77
C TYR A 138 -27.12 -6.66 -21.11
N MET A 139 -26.46 -7.69 -20.57
CA MET A 139 -26.83 -9.09 -20.77
C MET A 139 -27.83 -9.62 -19.74
N GLU A 140 -28.25 -8.76 -18.79
CA GLU A 140 -29.24 -9.07 -17.74
C GLU A 140 -28.94 -10.35 -16.95
N LYS A 141 -27.65 -10.69 -16.79
CA LYS A 141 -27.26 -11.86 -16.01
C LYS A 141 -27.43 -11.57 -14.52
N PRO A 142 -27.95 -12.54 -13.72
CA PRO A 142 -28.21 -12.33 -12.31
C PRO A 142 -26.93 -12.01 -11.55
N ARG A 143 -27.04 -11.15 -10.53
CA ARG A 143 -25.99 -10.90 -9.55
C ARG A 143 -26.21 -11.78 -8.34
N THR A 144 -25.15 -12.43 -7.87
CA THR A 144 -25.15 -13.12 -6.58
C THR A 144 -24.29 -12.31 -5.63
N ALA A 145 -24.90 -11.80 -4.56
CA ALA A 145 -24.16 -11.12 -3.53
C ALA A 145 -23.23 -12.12 -2.81
N ASN A 146 -21.96 -11.77 -2.69
CA ASN A 146 -21.03 -12.49 -1.83
C ASN A 146 -20.98 -11.77 -0.47
N PRO A 147 -21.35 -12.43 0.65
CA PRO A 147 -21.23 -11.82 1.98
C PRO A 147 -19.77 -11.69 2.44
N HIS A 148 -18.85 -12.38 1.76
CA HIS A 148 -17.41 -12.30 2.00
C HIS A 148 -16.71 -11.58 0.84
N ASP A 149 -15.40 -11.45 0.97
CA ASP A 149 -14.57 -10.87 -0.06
C ASP A 149 -14.60 -11.65 -1.40
N GLY A 150 -15.37 -11.13 -2.36
CA GLY A 150 -15.47 -11.68 -3.71
C GLY A 150 -14.24 -11.47 -4.59
N MET A 151 -13.30 -10.61 -4.17
CA MET A 151 -12.04 -10.36 -4.87
C MET A 151 -10.92 -11.28 -4.39
N GLN A 152 -11.17 -12.12 -3.37
CA GLN A 152 -10.26 -13.15 -2.85
C GLN A 152 -8.85 -12.60 -2.54
N GLY A 153 -8.76 -11.56 -1.71
CA GLY A 153 -7.49 -10.89 -1.37
C GLY A 153 -6.85 -10.17 -2.56
N SER A 154 -7.60 -9.98 -3.66
CA SER A 154 -7.14 -9.47 -4.94
C SER A 154 -6.13 -10.37 -5.65
N TYR A 155 -5.98 -11.65 -5.28
CA TYR A 155 -5.03 -12.58 -5.89
C TYR A 155 -5.52 -13.11 -7.27
N LEU A 156 -5.67 -12.20 -8.22
CA LEU A 156 -6.27 -12.43 -9.54
C LEU A 156 -5.26 -12.52 -10.69
N GLY A 157 -3.97 -12.27 -10.41
CA GLY A 157 -2.89 -12.28 -11.39
C GLY A 157 -2.30 -13.66 -11.65
N CYS A 158 -1.08 -13.65 -12.19
CA CYS A 158 -0.32 -14.85 -12.58
C CYS A 158 0.20 -15.61 -11.35
N ARG A 159 0.26 -16.93 -11.46
CA ARG A 159 0.99 -17.85 -10.57
C ARG A 159 1.93 -18.68 -11.43
N TYR A 160 3.10 -19.01 -10.89
CA TYR A 160 4.11 -19.81 -11.57
C TYR A 160 4.26 -21.15 -10.88
N GLY A 161 4.35 -22.23 -11.66
CA GLY A 161 4.57 -23.57 -11.15
C GLY A 161 6.03 -23.86 -10.82
N ASP A 162 6.27 -24.92 -10.05
CA ASP A 162 7.60 -25.40 -9.68
C ASP A 162 8.51 -25.60 -10.91
N ASP A 163 8.00 -26.21 -11.98
CA ASP A 163 8.77 -26.45 -13.21
C ASP A 163 9.27 -25.16 -13.86
N GLU A 164 8.44 -24.11 -13.89
CA GLU A 164 8.80 -22.80 -14.46
C GLU A 164 9.85 -22.11 -13.59
N ILE A 165 9.69 -22.19 -12.27
CA ILE A 165 10.62 -21.59 -11.30
C ILE A 165 11.97 -22.30 -11.37
N GLU A 166 12.01 -23.63 -11.31
CA GLU A 166 13.24 -24.42 -11.37
C GLU A 166 13.96 -24.20 -12.71
N THR A 167 13.23 -24.25 -13.83
CA THR A 167 13.80 -23.99 -15.16
C THR A 167 14.51 -22.64 -15.22
N TYR A 168 13.86 -21.58 -14.72
CA TYR A 168 14.46 -20.26 -14.70
C TYR A 168 15.66 -20.19 -13.75
N LEU A 169 15.53 -20.63 -12.49
CA LEU A 169 16.61 -20.57 -11.50
C LEU A 169 17.84 -21.36 -11.95
N THR A 170 17.66 -22.52 -12.58
CA THR A 170 18.76 -23.29 -13.17
C THR A 170 19.39 -22.55 -14.35
N SER A 171 18.61 -21.90 -15.22
CA SER A 171 19.14 -21.18 -16.38
C SER A 171 20.09 -20.03 -16.00
N VAL A 172 19.90 -19.43 -14.82
CA VAL A 172 20.74 -18.35 -14.28
C VAL A 172 21.78 -18.84 -13.27
N ASN A 173 21.90 -20.16 -13.06
CA ASN A 173 22.78 -20.77 -12.06
C ASN A 173 22.54 -20.22 -10.63
N ALA A 174 21.29 -19.92 -10.27
CA ALA A 174 20.95 -19.46 -8.93
C ALA A 174 21.14 -20.58 -7.91
N SER A 175 21.68 -20.24 -6.73
CA SER A 175 21.76 -21.17 -5.60
C SER A 175 20.45 -21.11 -4.81
N TRP A 176 19.81 -22.26 -4.58
CA TRP A 176 18.54 -22.34 -3.87
C TRP A 176 18.42 -23.63 -3.05
N GLN A 177 17.61 -23.55 -1.98
CA GLN A 177 17.19 -24.69 -1.19
C GLN A 177 15.67 -24.81 -1.26
N ARG A 178 15.18 -26.02 -1.56
CA ARG A 178 13.74 -26.30 -1.54
C ARG A 178 13.33 -26.75 -0.13
N MET A 179 12.28 -26.14 0.41
CA MET A 179 11.72 -26.46 1.72
C MET A 179 10.19 -26.51 1.63
N ASP A 180 9.57 -27.52 2.23
CA ASP A 180 8.11 -27.54 2.39
C ASP A 180 7.66 -26.45 3.37
N ASP A 181 6.37 -26.13 3.38
CA ASP A 181 5.83 -25.07 4.24
C ASP A 181 6.00 -25.35 5.74
N GLN A 182 6.00 -26.62 6.15
CA GLN A 182 6.13 -27.00 7.56
C GLN A 182 7.52 -26.67 8.10
N ALA A 183 8.56 -26.84 7.29
CA ALA A 183 9.93 -26.43 7.61
C ALA A 183 10.20 -24.95 7.30
N LEU A 184 9.61 -24.43 6.21
CA LEU A 184 9.89 -23.09 5.71
C LEU A 184 9.34 -22.01 6.64
N MET A 185 8.08 -22.08 7.11
CA MET A 185 7.51 -20.99 7.92
C MET A 185 8.28 -20.75 9.24
N PRO A 186 8.61 -21.79 10.04
CA PRO A 186 9.45 -21.59 11.23
C PRO A 186 10.84 -21.06 10.92
N HIS A 187 11.43 -21.49 9.80
CA HIS A 187 12.75 -21.02 9.39
C HIS A 187 12.72 -19.53 8.98
N LEU A 188 11.73 -19.12 8.19
CA LEU A 188 11.56 -17.71 7.83
C LEU A 188 11.24 -16.84 9.05
N ALA A 189 10.48 -17.34 10.01
CA ALA A 189 10.24 -16.65 11.28
C ALA A 189 11.55 -16.37 12.04
N GLN A 190 12.49 -17.33 12.06
CA GLN A 190 13.82 -17.13 12.65
C GLN A 190 14.64 -16.08 11.89
N LEU A 191 14.63 -16.10 10.55
CA LEU A 191 15.33 -15.11 9.74
C LEU A 191 14.76 -13.70 9.98
N LEU A 192 13.43 -13.57 10.04
CA LEU A 192 12.77 -12.30 10.36
C LEU A 192 13.13 -11.80 11.76
N ASP A 193 13.14 -12.68 12.77
CA ASP A 193 13.54 -12.34 14.15
C ASP A 193 15.00 -11.88 14.24
N GLN A 194 15.87 -12.42 13.37
CA GLN A 194 17.26 -11.96 13.21
C GLN A 194 17.38 -10.62 12.48
N GLY A 195 16.25 -10.04 12.03
CA GLY A 195 16.21 -8.76 11.35
C GLY A 195 16.51 -8.84 9.84
N CYS A 196 16.51 -10.03 9.24
CA CYS A 196 16.68 -10.19 7.81
C CYS A 196 15.48 -9.63 7.03
N VAL A 197 15.75 -9.12 5.83
CA VAL A 197 14.75 -8.69 4.86
C VAL A 197 14.53 -9.77 3.81
N ILE A 198 13.27 -10.14 3.62
CA ILE A 198 12.88 -11.26 2.77
C ILE A 198 12.02 -10.78 1.61
N GLY A 199 12.52 -10.94 0.38
CA GLY A 199 11.69 -10.88 -0.82
C GLY A 199 10.76 -12.10 -0.85
N TRP A 200 9.46 -11.88 -1.00
CA TRP A 200 8.43 -12.90 -0.85
C TRP A 200 7.52 -12.94 -2.07
N MET A 201 7.65 -14.01 -2.84
CA MET A 201 6.83 -14.31 -4.02
C MET A 201 6.11 -15.64 -3.81
N GLN A 202 4.77 -15.62 -3.72
CA GLN A 202 3.95 -16.83 -3.63
C GLN A 202 2.59 -16.65 -4.28
N GLY A 203 2.01 -17.76 -4.75
CA GLY A 203 0.65 -17.80 -5.27
C GLY A 203 0.40 -16.82 -6.43
N ARG A 204 -0.87 -16.48 -6.59
CA ARG A 204 -1.32 -15.53 -7.61
C ARG A 204 -0.98 -14.10 -7.20
N MET A 205 -0.44 -13.32 -8.13
CA MET A 205 -0.17 -11.90 -7.94
C MET A 205 -1.44 -11.12 -7.57
N GLU A 206 -1.28 -10.15 -6.68
CA GLU A 206 -2.34 -9.23 -6.29
C GLU A 206 -2.66 -8.19 -7.39
N PHE A 207 -3.95 -7.89 -7.59
CA PHE A 207 -4.42 -6.86 -8.52
C PHE A 207 -4.59 -5.51 -7.79
N GLY A 208 -3.94 -4.48 -8.31
CA GLY A 208 -3.97 -3.13 -7.74
C GLY A 208 -2.57 -2.63 -7.36
N PRO A 209 -2.49 -1.44 -6.74
CA PRO A 209 -1.21 -0.75 -6.52
C PRO A 209 -0.50 -1.15 -5.21
N ARG A 210 -1.05 -2.10 -4.45
CA ARG A 210 -0.50 -2.53 -3.15
C ARG A 210 -0.05 -3.97 -3.27
N ALA A 211 1.11 -4.30 -2.71
CA ALA A 211 1.42 -5.68 -2.42
C ALA A 211 0.69 -6.10 -1.15
N LEU A 212 0.03 -7.25 -1.24
CA LEU A 212 -0.86 -7.80 -0.23
C LEU A 212 -0.35 -9.17 0.24
N GLY A 213 0.93 -9.46 0.09
CA GLY A 213 1.53 -10.70 0.59
C GLY A 213 1.66 -11.81 -0.45
N ALA A 214 1.49 -11.52 -1.74
CA ALA A 214 1.86 -12.40 -2.83
C ALA A 214 3.13 -11.95 -3.55
N ARG A 215 3.38 -10.63 -3.65
CA ARG A 215 4.62 -10.03 -4.17
C ARG A 215 5.11 -8.95 -3.23
N SER A 216 5.65 -9.37 -2.09
CA SER A 216 5.96 -8.51 -0.96
C SER A 216 7.44 -8.53 -0.58
N ILE A 217 7.88 -7.50 0.12
CA ILE A 217 9.11 -7.53 0.91
C ILE A 217 8.69 -7.48 2.37
N LEU A 218 9.15 -8.47 3.13
CA LEU A 218 8.80 -8.71 4.52
C LEU A 218 9.96 -8.37 5.46
N GLY A 219 9.63 -7.95 6.67
CA GLY A 219 10.62 -7.69 7.72
C GLY A 219 9.96 -7.57 9.10
N ASP A 220 10.78 -7.57 10.15
CA ASP A 220 10.33 -7.45 11.53
C ASP A 220 9.86 -6.02 11.86
N ALA A 221 8.61 -5.90 12.31
CA ALA A 221 8.02 -4.62 12.70
C ALA A 221 8.60 -4.02 13.99
N ARG A 222 9.21 -4.85 14.84
CA ARG A 222 9.83 -4.46 16.13
C ARG A 222 11.19 -3.81 15.93
N ASN A 223 11.87 -4.13 14.84
CA ASN A 223 13.24 -3.68 14.58
C ASN A 223 13.27 -2.19 14.19
N MET A 224 13.91 -1.37 15.03
CA MET A 224 14.03 0.09 14.83
C MET A 224 14.78 0.48 13.55
N GLN A 225 15.66 -0.38 13.05
CA GLN A 225 16.45 -0.12 11.84
C GLN A 225 15.74 -0.61 10.58
N MET A 226 14.68 -1.42 10.69
CA MET A 226 14.03 -2.04 9.52
C MET A 226 13.53 -1.01 8.52
N GLN A 227 12.97 0.10 9.01
CA GLN A 227 12.49 1.17 8.16
C GLN A 227 13.62 1.80 7.32
N SER A 228 14.75 2.11 7.95
CA SER A 228 15.89 2.75 7.27
C SER A 228 16.59 1.76 6.35
N VAL A 229 16.79 0.51 6.78
CA VAL A 229 17.36 -0.59 5.98
C VAL A 229 16.55 -0.78 4.70
N MET A 230 15.24 -1.00 4.80
CA MET A 230 14.40 -1.23 3.62
C MET A 230 14.34 0.00 2.70
N ASN A 231 14.19 1.21 3.26
CA ASN A 231 14.08 2.41 2.42
C ASN A 231 15.38 2.74 1.67
N LEU A 232 16.54 2.61 2.32
CA LEU A 232 17.83 2.98 1.74
C LEU A 232 18.42 1.87 0.85
N LYS A 233 18.39 0.63 1.33
CA LYS A 233 19.14 -0.48 0.71
C LYS A 233 18.34 -1.25 -0.32
N ILE A 234 17.01 -1.12 -0.30
CA ILE A 234 16.12 -1.88 -1.17
C ILE A 234 15.27 -0.93 -2.02
N LYS A 235 14.64 0.07 -1.38
CA LYS A 235 13.76 0.99 -2.10
C LYS A 235 14.45 2.18 -2.73
N TYR A 236 15.69 2.49 -2.34
CA TYR A 236 16.43 3.67 -2.82
C TYR A 236 15.59 4.95 -2.78
N ARG A 237 14.85 5.14 -1.68
CA ARG A 237 13.98 6.29 -1.45
C ARG A 237 14.20 6.88 -0.06
N GLU A 238 13.48 7.94 0.26
CA GLU A 238 13.67 8.64 1.52
C GLU A 238 13.49 7.70 2.72
N SER A 239 14.44 7.74 3.67
CA SER A 239 14.58 6.76 4.75
C SER A 239 13.37 6.65 5.69
N PHE A 240 12.49 7.64 5.65
CA PHE A 240 11.43 7.83 6.62
C PHE A 240 10.04 7.39 6.15
N ARG A 241 9.89 6.90 4.91
CA ARG A 241 8.57 6.47 4.45
C ARG A 241 8.14 5.24 5.27
N PRO A 242 7.06 5.33 6.04
CA PRO A 242 6.60 4.23 6.86
C PRO A 242 6.05 3.11 5.98
N PHE A 243 6.21 1.89 6.46
CA PHE A 243 5.68 0.70 5.81
C PHE A 243 4.37 0.26 6.46
N ALA A 244 3.64 -0.61 5.77
CA ALA A 244 2.37 -1.08 6.26
C ALA A 244 2.55 -2.35 7.11
N PRO A 245 1.83 -2.48 8.24
CA PRO A 245 1.77 -3.73 8.97
C PRO A 245 0.87 -4.75 8.28
N ILE A 246 1.28 -6.01 8.33
CA ILE A 246 0.41 -7.18 8.15
C ILE A 246 0.19 -7.87 9.49
N VAL A 247 -1.04 -8.27 9.77
CA VAL A 247 -1.46 -8.95 11.00
C VAL A 247 -2.60 -9.92 10.68
N LYS A 248 -2.71 -11.04 11.42
CA LYS A 248 -3.86 -11.93 11.28
C LYS A 248 -5.15 -11.18 11.61
N ALA A 249 -6.21 -11.38 10.83
CA ALA A 249 -7.46 -10.63 10.94
C ALA A 249 -8.05 -10.69 12.36
N GLU A 250 -8.05 -11.87 12.98
CA GLU A 250 -8.57 -12.09 14.32
C GLU A 250 -7.73 -11.43 15.44
N ARG A 251 -6.54 -10.90 15.12
CA ARG A 251 -5.63 -10.24 16.08
C ARG A 251 -5.41 -8.76 15.80
N VAL A 252 -6.08 -8.16 14.82
CA VAL A 252 -5.88 -6.75 14.48
C VAL A 252 -6.12 -5.81 15.68
N ALA A 253 -7.15 -6.12 16.49
CA ALA A 253 -7.51 -5.36 17.68
C ALA A 253 -6.51 -5.50 18.85
N ASP A 254 -5.58 -6.46 18.79
CA ASP A 254 -4.50 -6.60 19.77
C ASP A 254 -3.48 -5.47 19.60
N TYR A 255 -3.28 -5.01 18.37
CA TYR A 255 -2.20 -4.06 18.00
C TYR A 255 -2.71 -2.69 17.54
N PHE A 256 -3.96 -2.57 17.10
CA PHE A 256 -4.51 -1.33 16.54
C PHE A 256 -5.88 -0.99 17.13
N GLU A 257 -6.21 0.31 17.16
CA GLU A 257 -7.55 0.82 17.50
C GLU A 257 -8.48 0.64 16.27
N HIS A 258 -8.70 -0.61 15.89
CA HIS A 258 -9.52 -1.00 14.75
C HIS A 258 -10.22 -2.34 15.03
N GLU A 259 -11.49 -2.41 14.69
CA GLU A 259 -12.30 -3.63 14.69
C GLU A 259 -12.70 -3.94 13.25
N GLY A 260 -12.65 -5.22 12.87
CA GLY A 260 -13.01 -5.67 11.53
C GLY A 260 -11.82 -5.89 10.59
N GLU A 261 -12.15 -6.06 9.31
CA GLU A 261 -11.20 -6.47 8.28
C GLU A 261 -10.66 -5.27 7.49
N SER A 262 -9.37 -5.31 7.14
CA SER A 262 -8.74 -4.39 6.19
C SER A 262 -7.81 -5.18 5.27
N PRO A 263 -8.33 -6.09 4.42
CA PRO A 263 -7.49 -7.01 3.64
C PRO A 263 -6.66 -6.31 2.56
N TYR A 264 -7.00 -5.07 2.21
CA TYR A 264 -6.48 -4.35 1.04
C TYR A 264 -5.51 -3.22 1.34
N MET A 265 -5.11 -3.03 2.59
CA MET A 265 -4.20 -1.94 2.95
C MET A 265 -4.77 -0.55 2.60
N LEU A 266 -6.10 -0.40 2.75
CA LEU A 266 -6.87 0.79 2.36
C LEU A 266 -7.42 1.59 3.55
N ILE A 267 -7.14 1.17 4.78
CA ILE A 267 -7.57 1.83 6.00
C ILE A 267 -6.35 2.15 6.87
N VAL A 268 -6.31 3.36 7.41
CA VAL A 268 -5.36 3.77 8.45
C VAL A 268 -6.06 3.77 9.79
N ALA A 269 -5.43 3.12 10.78
CA ALA A 269 -5.89 3.15 12.17
C ALA A 269 -4.75 3.53 13.12
N PRO A 270 -5.08 4.09 14.30
CA PRO A 270 -4.09 4.30 15.34
C PRO A 270 -3.54 2.96 15.88
N VAL A 271 -2.24 2.91 16.18
CA VAL A 271 -1.63 1.82 16.96
C VAL A 271 -2.25 1.81 18.36
N LYS A 272 -2.44 0.65 19.00
CA LYS A 272 -3.09 0.57 20.32
C LYS A 272 -2.28 1.31 21.37
N LYS A 273 -2.95 2.13 22.22
CA LYS A 273 -2.28 2.96 23.24
C LYS A 273 -1.31 2.18 24.15
N ALA A 274 -1.66 0.94 24.50
CA ALA A 274 -0.87 0.11 25.40
C ALA A 274 0.55 -0.18 24.89
N ILE A 275 0.77 -0.15 23.56
CA ILE A 275 2.07 -0.43 22.93
C ILE A 275 2.70 0.84 22.34
N ARG A 276 2.12 2.03 22.59
CA ARG A 276 2.72 3.33 22.20
C ARG A 276 3.79 3.76 23.19
N ARG A 277 4.75 4.54 22.71
CA ARG A 277 5.81 5.18 23.49
C ARG A 277 5.67 6.69 23.35
N THR A 278 5.53 7.40 24.46
CA THR A 278 5.50 8.87 24.48
C THR A 278 6.89 9.42 24.18
N MET A 279 6.96 10.46 23.35
CA MET A 279 8.21 11.16 23.06
C MET A 279 8.63 12.00 24.28
N THR A 280 9.94 12.15 24.51
CA THR A 280 10.47 13.10 25.50
C THR A 280 10.37 14.54 24.98
N GLU A 281 10.42 15.53 25.87
CA GLU A 281 10.40 16.96 25.47
C GLU A 281 11.50 17.29 24.45
N GLU A 282 12.70 16.71 24.61
CA GLU A 282 13.83 16.84 23.68
C GLU A 282 13.50 16.25 22.30
N GLN A 283 12.85 15.09 22.26
CA GLN A 283 12.44 14.43 21.04
C GLN A 283 11.31 15.20 20.33
N GLU A 284 10.42 15.85 21.08
CA GLU A 284 9.35 16.67 20.50
C GLU A 284 9.86 17.89 19.75
N GLN A 285 10.99 18.45 20.20
CA GLN A 285 11.69 19.57 19.58
C GLN A 285 12.46 19.20 18.31
N LEU A 286 12.66 17.90 18.02
CA LEU A 286 13.27 17.46 16.77
C LEU A 286 12.42 17.88 15.57
N PHE A 287 13.08 18.14 14.44
CA PHE A 287 12.44 18.55 13.19
C PHE A 287 12.84 17.63 12.03
N GLY A 288 11.96 17.47 11.06
CA GLY A 288 12.24 16.70 9.85
C GLY A 288 12.61 15.24 10.12
N LEU A 289 13.70 14.77 9.49
CA LEU A 289 14.17 13.39 9.53
C LEU A 289 14.51 12.91 10.94
N ASP A 290 15.06 13.79 11.78
CA ASP A 290 15.47 13.41 13.14
C ASP A 290 14.26 13.05 13.99
N LYS A 291 13.15 13.79 13.83
CA LYS A 291 11.88 13.47 14.47
C LYS A 291 11.34 12.13 13.97
N LEU A 292 11.47 11.84 12.68
CA LEU A 292 10.96 10.61 12.08
C LEU A 292 11.63 9.35 12.64
N ASN A 293 12.92 9.41 12.96
CA ASN A 293 13.70 8.29 13.50
C ASN A 293 13.37 7.92 14.97
N VAL A 294 12.53 8.68 15.66
CA VAL A 294 12.14 8.38 17.04
C VAL A 294 11.14 7.22 17.08
N ALA A 295 11.46 6.18 17.86
CA ALA A 295 10.55 5.07 18.09
C ALA A 295 9.31 5.50 18.88
N ARG A 296 8.12 5.21 18.35
CA ARG A 296 6.82 5.66 18.89
C ARG A 296 5.95 4.54 19.44
N SER A 297 6.41 3.30 19.33
CA SER A 297 5.69 2.13 19.80
C SER A 297 6.66 0.96 19.94
N GLU A 298 6.14 -0.18 20.38
CA GLU A 298 6.82 -1.47 20.29
C GLU A 298 6.99 -1.95 18.83
N LEU A 299 6.31 -1.32 17.87
CA LEU A 299 6.34 -1.61 16.43
C LEU A 299 6.85 -0.39 15.63
N PRO A 300 8.10 0.05 15.86
CA PRO A 300 8.61 1.30 15.30
C PRO A 300 8.66 1.32 13.77
N ALA A 301 8.86 0.18 13.10
CA ALA A 301 9.03 0.15 11.64
C ALA A 301 7.76 0.52 10.85
N ILE A 302 6.59 0.36 11.48
CA ILE A 302 5.26 0.56 10.88
C ILE A 302 4.49 1.75 11.49
N THR A 303 5.03 2.38 12.52
CA THR A 303 4.31 3.43 13.27
C THR A 303 4.67 4.81 12.74
N HIS A 304 3.66 5.55 12.31
CA HIS A 304 3.79 6.92 11.82
C HIS A 304 4.02 7.94 12.95
N VAL A 305 4.35 9.19 12.57
CA VAL A 305 4.58 10.29 13.53
C VAL A 305 3.36 10.56 14.41
N ASP A 306 2.16 10.37 13.87
CA ASP A 306 0.87 10.54 14.54
C ASP A 306 0.36 9.26 15.21
N TYR A 307 1.23 8.25 15.40
CA TYR A 307 0.90 6.94 15.96
C TYR A 307 -0.08 6.11 15.11
N SER A 308 -0.29 6.45 13.84
CA SER A 308 -1.11 5.67 12.93
C SER A 308 -0.30 4.60 12.19
N ALA A 309 -1.01 3.63 11.60
CA ALA A 309 -0.46 2.64 10.67
C ALA A 309 -1.52 2.24 9.63
N ARG A 310 -1.07 1.89 8.42
CA ARG A 310 -1.96 1.50 7.31
C ARG A 310 -2.14 -0.02 7.25
N LEU A 311 -3.27 -0.51 7.75
CA LEU A 311 -3.43 -1.91 8.12
C LEU A 311 -3.69 -2.82 6.93
N GLN A 312 -3.01 -3.96 6.91
CA GLN A 312 -3.47 -5.13 6.17
C GLN A 312 -3.82 -6.28 7.12
N THR A 313 -5.07 -6.74 7.08
CA THR A 313 -5.48 -7.99 7.76
C THR A 313 -5.27 -9.18 6.84
N VAL A 314 -4.71 -10.26 7.39
CA VAL A 314 -4.44 -11.51 6.67
C VAL A 314 -5.45 -12.56 7.12
N HIS A 315 -6.10 -13.20 6.16
CA HIS A 315 -7.15 -14.21 6.39
C HIS A 315 -6.64 -15.58 5.96
N GLN A 316 -6.83 -16.59 6.81
CA GLN A 316 -6.44 -17.97 6.52
C GLN A 316 -7.06 -18.50 5.22
N GLN A 317 -8.29 -18.07 4.91
CA GLN A 317 -9.05 -18.53 3.75
C GLN A 317 -8.51 -17.99 2.43
N THR A 318 -7.94 -16.78 2.42
CA THR A 318 -7.46 -16.13 1.19
C THR A 318 -5.95 -16.25 1.02
N ASN A 319 -5.18 -16.23 2.11
CA ASN A 319 -3.73 -16.36 2.08
C ASN A 319 -3.21 -17.22 3.25
N PRO A 320 -3.37 -18.56 3.17
CA PRO A 320 -2.98 -19.47 4.24
C PRO A 320 -1.46 -19.47 4.51
N ARG A 321 -0.63 -19.33 3.47
CA ARG A 321 0.84 -19.35 3.63
C ARG A 321 1.33 -18.16 4.46
N LEU A 322 0.84 -16.95 4.15
CA LEU A 322 1.19 -15.77 4.93
C LEU A 322 0.64 -15.82 6.36
N SER A 323 -0.58 -16.36 6.52
CA SER A 323 -1.17 -16.57 7.84
C SER A 323 -0.32 -17.52 8.71
N HIS A 324 0.17 -18.62 8.14
CA HIS A 324 1.08 -19.55 8.84
C HIS A 324 2.44 -18.91 9.16
N LEU A 325 2.98 -18.07 8.28
CA LEU A 325 4.22 -17.32 8.58
C LEU A 325 4.03 -16.36 9.76
N LEU A 326 2.92 -15.61 9.78
CA LEU A 326 2.59 -14.72 10.89
C LEU A 326 2.43 -15.49 12.20
N GLU A 327 1.80 -16.66 12.17
CA GLU A 327 1.62 -17.53 13.34
C GLU A 327 2.94 -18.12 13.84
N ALA A 328 3.82 -18.56 12.93
CA ALA A 328 5.15 -19.05 13.29
C ALA A 328 5.99 -17.93 13.91
N PHE A 329 5.94 -16.72 13.34
CA PHE A 329 6.64 -15.55 13.87
C PHE A 329 6.10 -15.12 15.23
N ASP A 330 4.79 -15.09 15.41
CA ASP A 330 4.15 -14.80 16.69
C ASP A 330 4.48 -15.83 17.76
N THR A 331 4.47 -17.12 17.42
CA THR A 331 4.84 -18.19 18.35
C THR A 331 6.29 -18.05 18.82
N LEU A 332 7.18 -17.65 17.92
CA LEU A 332 8.60 -17.44 18.23
C LEU A 332 8.83 -16.19 19.09
N THR A 333 8.10 -15.11 18.81
CA THR A 333 8.47 -13.76 19.26
C THR A 333 7.49 -13.10 20.23
N GLY A 334 6.27 -13.63 20.34
CA GLY A 334 5.13 -12.98 20.98
C GLY A 334 4.54 -11.81 20.19
N CYS A 335 4.98 -11.58 18.95
CA CYS A 335 4.52 -10.50 18.09
C CYS A 335 4.00 -11.03 16.75
N GLY A 336 2.69 -10.92 16.51
CA GLY A 336 2.05 -11.32 15.25
C GLY A 336 1.96 -10.24 14.19
N VAL A 337 2.94 -9.32 14.14
CA VAL A 337 2.96 -8.21 13.16
C VAL A 337 4.29 -8.20 12.40
N LEU A 338 4.19 -8.17 11.08
CA LEU A 338 5.33 -7.98 10.18
C LEU A 338 5.16 -6.72 9.35
N VAL A 339 6.29 -6.19 8.86
CA VAL A 339 6.32 -5.19 7.80
C VAL A 339 5.94 -5.85 6.48
N ASN A 340 5.09 -5.17 5.70
CA ASN A 340 4.86 -5.48 4.30
C ASN A 340 5.07 -4.23 3.43
N THR A 341 5.86 -4.38 2.39
CA THR A 341 5.96 -3.40 1.30
C THR A 341 5.99 -4.08 -0.06
N SER A 342 5.77 -3.32 -1.13
CA SER A 342 5.76 -3.84 -2.49
C SER A 342 7.07 -4.55 -2.83
N PHE A 343 7.05 -5.63 -3.59
CA PHE A 343 8.30 -6.21 -4.09
C PHE A 343 8.67 -5.54 -5.42
N ASN A 344 9.48 -4.48 -5.31
CA ASN A 344 10.02 -3.68 -6.41
C ASN A 344 11.10 -2.72 -5.89
N VAL A 345 11.81 -2.08 -6.80
CA VAL A 345 12.66 -0.90 -6.54
C VAL A 345 11.94 0.38 -6.98
N ARG A 346 12.45 1.55 -6.61
CA ARG A 346 11.89 2.85 -7.05
C ARG A 346 11.91 2.94 -8.57
N GLY A 347 10.78 3.32 -9.18
CA GLY A 347 10.61 3.44 -10.62
C GLY A 347 10.11 2.18 -11.33
N GLU A 348 10.17 1.00 -10.69
CA GLU A 348 9.71 -0.25 -11.29
C GLU A 348 8.31 -0.67 -10.78
N PRO A 349 7.51 -1.39 -11.60
CA PRO A 349 6.29 -2.04 -11.13
C PRO A 349 6.58 -3.16 -10.14
N ILE A 350 5.54 -3.65 -9.45
CA ILE A 350 5.63 -4.85 -8.59
C ILE A 350 6.07 -6.03 -9.46
N VAL A 351 7.05 -6.81 -8.98
CA VAL A 351 7.56 -7.99 -9.69
C VAL A 351 6.41 -8.97 -9.97
N ASN A 352 6.37 -9.52 -11.19
CA ASN A 352 5.33 -10.48 -11.59
C ASN A 352 5.90 -11.90 -11.66
N SER A 353 6.98 -12.08 -12.42
CA SER A 353 7.59 -13.37 -12.74
C SER A 353 8.76 -13.76 -11.82
N PRO A 354 9.18 -15.06 -11.81
CA PRO A 354 10.40 -15.48 -11.10
C PRO A 354 11.65 -14.72 -11.57
N GLU A 355 11.69 -14.37 -12.86
CA GLU A 355 12.75 -13.54 -13.43
C GLU A 355 12.76 -12.14 -12.82
N ASP A 356 11.61 -11.48 -12.75
CA ASP A 356 11.49 -10.16 -12.14
C ASP A 356 11.91 -10.18 -10.67
N ALA A 357 11.46 -11.20 -9.92
CA ALA A 357 11.76 -11.36 -8.50
C ALA A 357 13.26 -11.59 -8.27
N TYR A 358 13.89 -12.50 -9.05
CA TYR A 358 15.32 -12.76 -8.95
C TYR A 358 16.16 -11.56 -9.35
N ARG A 359 15.80 -10.88 -10.46
CA ARG A 359 16.48 -9.67 -10.92
C ARG A 359 16.42 -8.56 -9.87
N CYS A 360 15.24 -8.33 -9.27
CA CYS A 360 15.07 -7.36 -8.19
C CYS A 360 15.89 -7.74 -6.95
N PHE A 361 15.88 -9.02 -6.57
CA PHE A 361 16.70 -9.55 -5.48
C PHE A 361 18.19 -9.28 -5.72
N MET A 362 18.75 -9.72 -6.86
CA MET A 362 20.17 -9.53 -7.19
C MET A 362 20.60 -8.06 -7.32
N ARG A 363 19.67 -7.16 -7.66
CA ARG A 363 19.93 -5.71 -7.76
C ARG A 363 19.88 -4.98 -6.42
N THR A 364 19.34 -5.59 -5.38
CA THR A 364 19.10 -4.95 -4.06
C THR A 364 19.94 -5.61 -2.97
N GLU A 365 19.88 -5.08 -1.75
CA GLU A 365 20.50 -5.73 -0.57
C GLU A 365 19.46 -6.49 0.27
N MET A 366 18.52 -7.19 -0.37
CA MET A 366 17.69 -8.16 0.34
C MET A 366 18.56 -9.33 0.81
N ASP A 367 18.30 -9.85 2.01
CA ASP A 367 19.08 -10.95 2.58
C ASP A 367 18.67 -12.30 1.98
N TYR A 368 17.35 -12.48 1.80
CA TYR A 368 16.77 -13.71 1.26
C TYR A 368 15.68 -13.41 0.24
N LEU A 369 15.49 -14.35 -0.68
CA LEU A 369 14.36 -14.42 -1.60
C LEU A 369 13.66 -15.77 -1.43
N VAL A 370 12.35 -15.72 -1.29
CA VAL A 370 11.47 -16.88 -1.36
C VAL A 370 10.62 -16.76 -2.63
N ILE A 371 10.73 -17.74 -3.52
CA ILE A 371 9.80 -17.94 -4.62
C ILE A 371 9.11 -19.27 -4.37
N GLU A 372 7.82 -19.25 -4.07
CA GLU A 372 7.06 -20.43 -3.63
C GLU A 372 7.76 -21.21 -2.49
N ASN A 373 8.39 -22.35 -2.79
CA ASN A 373 9.10 -23.20 -1.82
C ASN A 373 10.63 -23.18 -1.99
N TYR A 374 11.15 -22.27 -2.80
CA TYR A 374 12.57 -22.09 -3.09
C TYR A 374 13.10 -20.92 -2.28
N LEU A 375 13.98 -21.20 -1.32
CA LEU A 375 14.69 -20.22 -0.52
C LEU A 375 16.07 -19.96 -1.12
N LEU A 376 16.37 -18.70 -1.37
CA LEU A 376 17.63 -18.22 -1.90
C LEU A 376 18.26 -17.28 -0.89
N ALA A 377 19.50 -17.56 -0.47
CA ALA A 377 20.29 -16.65 0.34
C ALA A 377 21.16 -15.78 -0.56
N MET A 378 21.23 -14.47 -0.30
CA MET A 378 22.00 -13.52 -1.10
C MET A 378 23.49 -13.88 -1.12
N VAL A 379 24.00 -14.37 0.02
CA VAL A 379 25.41 -14.74 0.20
C VAL A 379 25.86 -15.93 -0.64
N ASP A 380 24.92 -16.76 -1.10
CA ASP A 380 25.20 -17.97 -1.89
C ASP A 380 25.03 -17.74 -3.40
N GLN A 381 24.60 -16.54 -3.81
CA GLN A 381 24.34 -16.25 -5.22
C GLN A 381 25.61 -16.03 -6.02
N PRO A 382 25.61 -16.38 -7.32
CA PRO A 382 26.71 -16.05 -8.21
C PRO A 382 26.94 -14.54 -8.27
N PRO A 383 28.18 -14.09 -8.55
CA PRO A 383 28.48 -12.68 -8.74
C PRO A 383 27.58 -12.08 -9.82
N TRP A 384 26.89 -10.99 -9.47
CA TRP A 384 26.08 -10.23 -10.39
C TRP A 384 26.83 -8.97 -10.82
N GLU A 385 27.00 -8.77 -12.12
CA GLU A 385 27.53 -7.50 -12.65
C GLU A 385 26.51 -6.38 -12.38
N LYS A 386 26.76 -5.62 -11.31
CA LYS A 386 25.96 -4.44 -10.97
C LYS A 386 26.22 -3.33 -11.99
N SER A 387 25.44 -3.27 -13.07
CA SER A 387 25.28 -2.01 -13.81
C SER A 387 24.30 -1.13 -13.02
N ASN A 388 24.73 0.07 -12.62
CA ASN A 388 23.84 1.03 -11.95
C ASN A 388 22.92 1.78 -12.94
N ASP A 389 22.93 1.41 -14.23
CA ASP A 389 22.18 2.10 -15.28
C ASP A 389 20.66 2.01 -15.08
N TRP A 390 20.17 0.95 -14.43
CA TRP A 390 18.73 0.77 -14.18
C TRP A 390 18.14 1.88 -13.28
N GLN A 391 18.94 2.52 -12.41
CA GLN A 391 18.47 3.65 -11.60
C GLN A 391 18.12 4.89 -12.45
N ARG A 392 18.53 4.91 -13.72
CA ARG A 392 18.25 5.99 -14.68
C ARG A 392 17.26 5.58 -15.77
N GLU A 393 16.80 4.33 -15.77
CA GLU A 393 15.97 3.75 -16.83
C GLU A 393 14.52 4.21 -16.76
N PHE A 394 14.05 4.60 -15.57
CA PHE A 394 12.68 5.08 -15.34
C PHE A 394 12.68 6.54 -14.84
N GLU A 395 11.81 7.37 -15.41
CA GLU A 395 11.57 8.72 -14.87
C GLU A 395 11.02 8.62 -13.44
N LEU A 396 11.59 9.41 -12.54
CA LEU A 396 11.19 9.44 -11.14
C LEU A 396 9.98 10.38 -10.98
N ASP A 397 8.88 9.85 -10.43
CA ASP A 397 7.67 10.62 -10.07
C ASP A 397 7.92 11.76 -9.07
#